data_AF-A0A1M5ZAS2-F1
#
_entry.id   AF-A0A1M5ZAS2-F1
#
_cell.length_a   1.000
_cell.length_b   1.000
_cell.length_c   1.000
_cell.angle_alpha   90.00
_cell.angle_beta   90.00
_cell.angle_gamma   90.00
#
_symmetry.space_group_name_H-M   'P 1'
#
loop_
_entity.id
_entity.type
_entity.pdbx_description
1 polymer ?
#
loop_
_entity_poly.entity_id
_entity_poly.type
_entity_poly.pdbx_seq_one_letter_code
_entity_poly.pdbx_strand_id
1 'polypeptide(L)'
;MAAQHGPEKHSPVQHCLVFDPIAFKGGSKIATREIIALCDPKKVRFTIATRDPDSWRESARQANHIRIIALRSAGQFSRATQGMAFWMKHLIYLMMLLRLRFSAGPFDTLIGASGPGVDMALYLLNSLFKCRIIQLIHGPVGRSRATGRALMKADQVFFLASARSSMADAIRAGYRSGTPADKAEALTRKALSSPHFHPLTNGLSQKNWPTPCQYNQPTLFWCASLLKWKGLDLLLEALKSFAGEQPQLSANICFIRPKDSSLEVSQAPQRMERVYWFHDPDNLDQIRSQSNIFVSTSNNEPFGLSVLEAMAAEMCVIIPRDNAYWDTVLTHNVNCLKYQPDDPQSLAEAILQAVRHPALIQRLGQSAARQAQDYQAEITYQPAADCIQNPHTPVGCSQFPAGETQ
;
A
#
# COMPACT_ATOMS: atom_id res chain seq x y z
N MET A 1 -7.69 -56.46 8.72
CA MET A 1 -8.45 -55.33 9.31
C MET A 1 -8.21 -54.11 8.45
N ALA A 2 -9.18 -53.77 7.60
CA ALA A 2 -9.12 -52.61 6.73
C ALA A 2 -9.36 -51.34 7.55
N ALA A 3 -8.40 -50.41 7.52
CA ALA A 3 -8.52 -49.10 8.14
C ALA A 3 -9.51 -48.25 7.33
N GLN A 4 -10.69 -47.99 7.92
CA GLN A 4 -11.66 -47.05 7.39
C GLN A 4 -11.08 -45.63 7.47
N HIS A 5 -10.67 -45.07 6.33
CA HIS A 5 -10.53 -43.63 6.18
C HIS A 5 -11.94 -43.04 6.17
N GLY A 6 -12.33 -42.39 7.27
CA GLY A 6 -13.54 -41.58 7.31
C GLY A 6 -13.43 -40.43 6.30
N PRO A 7 -14.54 -40.01 5.67
CA PRO A 7 -14.51 -38.92 4.70
C PRO A 7 -14.04 -37.63 5.38
N GLU A 8 -13.00 -36.98 4.85
CA GLU A 8 -12.66 -35.61 5.21
C GLU A 8 -13.91 -34.75 5.01
N LYS A 9 -14.53 -34.30 6.12
CA LYS A 9 -15.57 -33.27 6.06
C LYS A 9 -14.88 -32.00 5.56
N HIS A 10 -14.97 -31.72 4.27
CA HIS A 10 -14.57 -30.43 3.72
C HIS A 10 -15.40 -29.34 4.39
N SER A 11 -14.74 -28.48 5.18
CA SER A 11 -15.35 -27.25 5.71
C SER A 11 -15.91 -26.42 4.55
N PRO A 12 -17.08 -25.77 4.70
CA PRO A 12 -17.66 -24.98 3.63
C PRO A 12 -16.72 -23.84 3.21
N VAL A 13 -16.60 -23.63 1.90
CA VAL A 13 -15.79 -22.55 1.32
C VAL A 13 -16.36 -21.20 1.77
N GLN A 14 -15.54 -20.40 2.46
CA GLN A 14 -15.94 -19.07 2.93
C GLN A 14 -16.11 -18.10 1.78
N HIS A 15 -17.14 -17.26 1.85
CA HIS A 15 -17.38 -16.20 0.89
C HIS A 15 -16.98 -14.83 1.45
N CYS A 16 -15.88 -14.29 0.93
CA CYS A 16 -15.36 -12.99 1.30
C CYS A 16 -15.77 -11.90 0.29
N LEU A 17 -16.31 -10.79 0.78
CA LEU A 17 -16.53 -9.58 -0.02
C LEU A 17 -15.37 -8.60 0.20
N VAL A 18 -14.65 -8.25 -0.86
CA VAL A 18 -13.66 -7.16 -0.85
C VAL A 18 -14.33 -5.91 -1.41
N PHE A 19 -14.26 -4.80 -0.68
CA PHE A 19 -14.80 -3.51 -1.12
C PHE A 19 -13.68 -2.53 -1.42
N ASP A 20 -13.63 -2.05 -2.66
CA ASP A 20 -12.64 -1.11 -3.17
C ASP A 20 -13.33 0.02 -3.94
N PRO A 21 -13.79 1.08 -3.26
CA PRO A 21 -14.47 2.20 -3.91
C PRO A 21 -13.49 3.20 -4.56
N ILE A 22 -12.18 2.91 -4.61
CA ILE A 22 -11.15 3.81 -5.16
C ILE A 22 -10.95 3.53 -6.65
N ALA A 23 -11.01 4.56 -7.49
CA ALA A 23 -11.04 4.44 -8.95
C ALA A 23 -9.67 4.50 -9.65
N PHE A 24 -8.57 4.22 -8.92
CA PHE A 24 -7.21 4.26 -9.49
C PHE A 24 -6.28 3.19 -8.91
N LYS A 25 -5.25 2.84 -9.69
CA LYS A 25 -4.11 1.97 -9.33
C LYS A 25 -3.32 2.56 -8.16
N GLY A 26 -3.08 1.78 -7.11
CA GLY A 26 -2.29 2.23 -5.96
C GLY A 26 -1.76 1.07 -5.13
N GLY A 27 -0.79 1.35 -4.26
CA GLY A 27 -0.10 0.33 -3.47
C GLY A 27 -1.03 -0.50 -2.57
N SER A 28 -2.13 0.07 -2.07
CA SER A 28 -3.11 -0.66 -1.26
C SER A 28 -3.81 -1.78 -2.03
N LYS A 29 -4.12 -1.56 -3.32
CA LYS A 29 -4.70 -2.59 -4.19
C LYS A 29 -3.69 -3.70 -4.45
N ILE A 30 -2.42 -3.35 -4.70
CA ILE A 30 -1.34 -4.34 -4.90
C ILE A 30 -1.23 -5.20 -3.63
N ALA A 31 -1.07 -4.59 -2.46
CA ALA A 31 -0.97 -5.31 -1.20
C ALA A 31 -2.18 -6.21 -0.93
N THR A 32 -3.40 -5.72 -1.16
CA THR A 32 -4.62 -6.54 -0.99
C THR A 32 -4.67 -7.70 -1.99
N ARG A 33 -4.21 -7.50 -3.23
CA ARG A 33 -4.11 -8.56 -4.24
C ARG A 33 -3.11 -9.65 -3.84
N GLU A 34 -1.94 -9.26 -3.33
CA GLU A 34 -0.95 -10.22 -2.85
C GLU A 34 -1.49 -11.04 -1.67
N ILE A 35 -2.16 -10.40 -0.70
CA ILE A 35 -2.83 -11.11 0.43
C ILE A 35 -3.85 -12.14 -0.10
N ILE A 36 -4.70 -11.75 -1.06
CA ILE A 36 -5.71 -12.64 -1.64
C ILE A 36 -5.07 -13.79 -2.41
N ALA A 37 -3.96 -13.55 -3.12
CA ALA A 37 -3.27 -14.57 -3.89
C ALA A 37 -2.67 -15.68 -3.02
N LEU A 38 -2.38 -15.39 -1.74
CA LEU A 38 -1.89 -16.38 -0.76
C LEU A 38 -3.01 -17.24 -0.16
N CYS A 39 -4.29 -16.86 -0.33
CA CYS A 39 -5.41 -17.60 0.24
C CYS A 39 -5.70 -18.88 -0.57
N ASP A 40 -5.98 -19.99 0.12
CA ASP A 40 -6.30 -21.27 -0.53
C ASP A 40 -7.66 -21.20 -1.28
N PRO A 41 -7.70 -21.41 -2.61
CA PRO A 41 -8.93 -21.43 -3.41
C PRO A 41 -9.98 -22.44 -2.94
N LYS A 42 -9.56 -23.50 -2.23
CA LYS A 42 -10.46 -24.53 -1.68
C LYS A 42 -11.08 -24.10 -0.35
N LYS A 43 -10.54 -23.07 0.32
CA LYS A 43 -11.04 -22.56 1.60
C LYS A 43 -11.83 -21.27 1.46
N VAL A 44 -11.45 -20.42 0.50
CA VAL A 44 -12.05 -19.10 0.34
C VAL A 44 -12.38 -18.80 -1.12
N ARG A 45 -13.54 -18.19 -1.34
CA ARG A 45 -13.91 -17.52 -2.60
C ARG A 45 -14.11 -16.03 -2.36
N PHE A 46 -13.68 -15.22 -3.31
CA PHE A 46 -13.75 -13.76 -3.22
C PHE A 46 -14.76 -13.18 -4.21
N THR A 47 -15.51 -12.18 -3.75
CA THR A 47 -16.19 -11.22 -4.62
C THR A 47 -15.59 -9.86 -4.40
N ILE A 48 -15.02 -9.27 -5.45
CA ILE A 48 -14.34 -7.97 -5.40
C ILE A 48 -15.27 -6.93 -6.01
N ALA A 49 -15.85 -6.09 -5.16
CA ALA A 49 -16.65 -4.95 -5.57
C ALA A 49 -15.74 -3.72 -5.72
N THR A 50 -15.39 -3.35 -6.95
CA THR A 50 -14.37 -2.33 -7.22
C THR A 50 -14.82 -1.25 -8.20
N ARG A 51 -14.36 0.00 -8.01
CA ARG A 51 -14.50 1.10 -8.99
C ARG A 51 -13.49 1.00 -10.15
N ASP A 52 -12.48 0.15 -10.04
CA ASP A 52 -11.39 0.01 -11.00
C ASP A 52 -11.10 -1.46 -11.32
N PRO A 53 -11.96 -2.14 -12.12
CA PRO A 53 -11.84 -3.56 -12.39
C PRO A 53 -10.51 -3.97 -13.02
N ASP A 54 -9.91 -3.11 -13.85
CA ASP A 54 -8.68 -3.41 -14.58
C ASP A 54 -7.51 -3.67 -13.63
N SER A 55 -7.41 -2.91 -12.54
CA SER A 55 -6.41 -3.12 -11.49
C SER A 55 -6.47 -4.50 -10.82
N TRP A 56 -7.60 -5.19 -10.91
CA TRP A 56 -7.85 -6.50 -10.30
C TRP A 56 -7.84 -7.67 -11.30
N ARG A 57 -7.87 -7.39 -12.61
CA ARG A 57 -8.00 -8.41 -13.66
C ARG A 57 -6.86 -9.42 -13.67
N GLU A 58 -5.64 -8.99 -13.34
CA GLU A 58 -4.49 -9.89 -13.23
C GLU A 58 -4.71 -10.99 -12.18
N SER A 59 -5.29 -10.63 -11.03
CA SER A 59 -5.63 -11.59 -9.97
C SER A 59 -6.76 -12.54 -10.38
N ALA A 60 -7.78 -12.05 -11.08
CA ALA A 60 -8.92 -12.89 -11.49
C ALA A 60 -8.58 -13.87 -12.63
N ARG A 61 -7.65 -13.52 -13.54
CA ARG A 61 -7.21 -14.44 -14.61
C ARG A 61 -6.51 -15.69 -14.09
N GLN A 62 -5.99 -15.64 -12.87
CA GLN A 62 -5.19 -16.71 -12.28
C GLN A 62 -5.99 -17.57 -11.28
N ALA A 63 -7.22 -17.20 -10.98
CA ALA A 63 -7.97 -17.74 -9.86
C ALA A 63 -9.47 -17.89 -10.16
N ASN A 64 -9.93 -19.11 -10.41
CA ASN A 64 -11.35 -19.45 -10.60
C ASN A 64 -12.26 -19.13 -9.40
N HIS A 65 -11.67 -18.75 -8.26
CA HIS A 65 -12.36 -18.43 -7.00
C HIS A 65 -12.54 -16.92 -6.78
N ILE A 66 -12.17 -16.06 -7.75
CA ILE A 66 -12.30 -14.60 -7.66
C ILE A 66 -13.33 -14.09 -8.68
N ARG A 67 -14.39 -13.42 -8.18
CA ARG A 67 -15.39 -12.74 -9.01
C ARG A 67 -15.27 -11.23 -8.88
N ILE A 68 -14.95 -10.53 -9.97
CA ILE A 68 -14.89 -9.06 -10.00
C ILE A 68 -16.24 -8.48 -10.39
N ILE A 69 -16.71 -7.49 -9.64
CA ILE A 69 -17.94 -6.74 -9.88
C ILE A 69 -17.61 -5.25 -9.93
N ALA A 70 -17.90 -4.62 -11.06
CA ALA A 70 -17.71 -3.19 -11.23
C ALA A 70 -18.75 -2.40 -10.42
N LEU A 71 -18.27 -1.53 -9.54
CA LEU A 71 -19.09 -0.54 -8.84
C LEU A 71 -19.32 0.66 -9.74
N ARG A 72 -20.55 1.18 -9.74
CA ARG A 72 -20.87 2.46 -10.37
C ARG A 72 -20.42 3.61 -9.46
N SER A 73 -20.20 4.78 -10.06
CA SER A 73 -19.89 5.99 -9.30
C SER A 73 -21.08 6.39 -8.43
N ALA A 74 -20.82 6.98 -7.26
CA ALA A 74 -21.85 7.65 -6.46
C ALA A 74 -22.30 9.01 -7.04
N GLY A 75 -22.06 9.26 -8.33
CA GLY A 75 -22.43 10.48 -9.04
C GLY A 75 -21.78 11.73 -8.41
N GLN A 76 -22.59 12.76 -8.19
CA GLN A 76 -22.16 14.02 -7.59
C GLN A 76 -21.56 13.87 -6.17
N PHE A 77 -21.87 12.78 -5.46
CA PHE A 77 -21.36 12.55 -4.11
C PHE A 77 -20.01 11.84 -4.08
N SER A 78 -19.47 11.42 -5.23
CA SER A 78 -18.23 10.64 -5.34
C SER A 78 -17.04 11.27 -4.60
N ARG A 79 -16.90 12.61 -4.68
CA ARG A 79 -15.84 13.39 -4.03
C ARG A 79 -16.12 13.77 -2.57
N ALA A 80 -17.30 13.44 -2.04
CA ALA A 80 -17.64 13.79 -0.67
C ALA A 80 -16.85 12.94 0.34
N THR A 81 -16.16 13.62 1.25
CA THR A 81 -15.36 13.02 2.32
C THR A 81 -15.93 13.27 3.72
N GLN A 82 -16.88 14.21 3.85
CA GLN A 82 -17.53 14.56 5.12
C GLN A 82 -18.97 15.06 4.91
N GLY A 83 -19.72 15.23 6.01
CA GLY A 83 -21.08 15.79 6.01
C GLY A 83 -22.16 14.87 5.45
N MET A 84 -23.32 15.44 5.08
CA MET A 84 -24.46 14.66 4.58
C MET A 84 -24.19 14.00 3.23
N ALA A 85 -23.47 14.67 2.34
CA ALA A 85 -23.08 14.13 1.03
C ALA A 85 -22.25 12.84 1.17
N PHE A 86 -21.37 12.77 2.18
CA PHE A 86 -20.62 11.56 2.51
C PHE A 86 -21.54 10.39 2.89
N TRP A 87 -22.54 10.63 3.75
CA TRP A 87 -23.51 9.59 4.13
C TRP A 87 -24.36 9.14 2.94
N MET A 88 -24.77 10.06 2.07
CA MET A 88 -25.48 9.71 0.83
C MET A 88 -24.62 8.84 -0.09
N LYS A 89 -23.33 9.15 -0.27
CA LYS A 89 -22.38 8.30 -1.00
C LYS A 89 -22.34 6.88 -0.43
N HIS A 90 -22.23 6.72 0.89
CA HIS A 90 -22.16 5.40 1.51
C HIS A 90 -23.50 4.66 1.52
N LEU A 91 -24.63 5.36 1.55
CA LEU A 91 -25.95 4.76 1.36
C LEU A 91 -26.12 4.22 -0.06
N ILE A 92 -25.66 4.96 -1.08
CA ILE A 92 -25.64 4.48 -2.47
C ILE A 92 -24.80 3.21 -2.59
N TYR A 93 -23.58 3.21 -2.02
CA TYR A 93 -22.74 2.01 -2.02
C TYR A 93 -23.39 0.86 -1.23
N LEU A 94 -24.01 1.13 -0.08
CA LEU A 94 -24.77 0.12 0.67
C LEU A 94 -25.85 -0.53 -0.19
N MET A 95 -26.63 0.25 -0.94
CA MET A 95 -27.65 -0.30 -1.86
C MET A 95 -27.03 -1.18 -2.95
N MET A 96 -25.86 -0.82 -3.47
CA MET A 96 -25.12 -1.68 -4.42
C MET A 96 -24.65 -2.98 -3.77
N LEU A 97 -24.12 -2.91 -2.55
CA LEU A 97 -23.66 -4.09 -1.79
C LEU A 97 -24.82 -5.00 -1.40
N LEU A 98 -25.99 -4.45 -1.06
CA LEU A 98 -27.21 -5.22 -0.80
C LEU A 98 -27.66 -6.00 -2.03
N ARG A 99 -27.74 -5.35 -3.20
CA ARG A 99 -28.04 -6.02 -4.48
C ARG A 99 -27.01 -7.09 -4.82
N LEU A 100 -25.74 -6.82 -4.55
CA LEU A 100 -24.68 -7.79 -4.75
C LEU A 100 -24.84 -9.01 -3.82
N ARG A 101 -25.17 -8.81 -2.54
CA ARG A 101 -25.48 -9.91 -1.61
C ARG A 101 -26.65 -10.76 -2.10
N PHE A 102 -27.73 -10.14 -2.60
CA PHE A 102 -28.87 -10.88 -3.14
C PHE A 102 -28.52 -11.74 -4.36
N SER A 103 -27.54 -11.31 -5.18
CA SER A 103 -27.15 -12.02 -6.40
C SER A 103 -25.95 -12.97 -6.24
N ALA A 104 -25.07 -12.73 -5.26
CA ALA A 104 -23.85 -13.51 -5.02
C ALA A 104 -23.97 -14.48 -3.83
N GLY A 105 -25.03 -14.35 -3.02
CA GLY A 105 -25.24 -15.10 -1.80
C GLY A 105 -24.75 -14.37 -0.54
N PRO A 106 -24.91 -14.99 0.64
CA PRO A 106 -24.41 -14.43 1.89
C PRO A 106 -22.88 -14.39 1.91
N PHE A 107 -22.33 -13.28 2.39
CA PHE A 107 -20.92 -13.13 2.74
C PHE A 107 -20.69 -13.52 4.19
N ASP A 108 -19.62 -14.26 4.43
CA ASP A 108 -19.14 -14.63 5.77
C ASP A 108 -18.23 -13.52 6.33
N THR A 109 -17.34 -12.99 5.48
CA THR A 109 -16.36 -11.96 5.84
C THR A 109 -16.42 -10.76 4.88
N LEU A 110 -16.36 -9.56 5.43
CA LEU A 110 -16.25 -8.29 4.72
C LEU A 110 -14.83 -7.75 4.88
N ILE A 111 -14.16 -7.45 3.78
CA ILE A 111 -12.79 -6.97 3.74
C ILE A 111 -12.79 -5.52 3.23
N GLY A 112 -12.44 -4.59 4.12
CA GLY A 112 -12.17 -3.20 3.76
C GLY A 112 -10.71 -3.06 3.32
N ALA A 113 -10.48 -2.62 2.08
CA ALA A 113 -9.14 -2.51 1.49
C ALA A 113 -8.58 -1.07 1.54
N SER A 114 -9.12 -0.23 2.43
CA SER A 114 -8.79 1.19 2.56
C SER A 114 -8.90 1.66 4.02
N GLY A 115 -9.11 2.96 4.26
CA GLY A 115 -9.45 3.45 5.59
C GLY A 115 -10.94 3.21 5.92
N PRO A 116 -11.33 3.01 7.19
CA PRO A 116 -12.73 2.77 7.57
C PRO A 116 -13.72 3.87 7.14
N GLY A 117 -13.23 5.12 7.00
CA GLY A 117 -14.03 6.21 6.44
C GLY A 117 -14.39 5.99 4.96
N VAL A 118 -13.49 5.43 4.18
CA VAL A 118 -13.70 5.06 2.77
C VAL A 118 -14.52 3.77 2.67
N ASP A 119 -14.38 2.87 3.63
CA ASP A 119 -15.06 1.56 3.65
C ASP A 119 -16.37 1.58 4.44
N MET A 120 -16.90 2.76 4.79
CA MET A 120 -18.04 2.93 5.69
C MET A 120 -19.29 2.14 5.25
N ALA A 121 -19.46 1.90 3.95
CA ALA A 121 -20.55 1.08 3.42
C ALA A 121 -20.53 -0.37 3.94
N LEU A 122 -19.34 -0.95 4.20
CA LEU A 122 -19.20 -2.28 4.80
C LEU A 122 -19.73 -2.31 6.24
N TYR A 123 -19.44 -1.27 7.03
CA TYR A 123 -19.89 -1.18 8.42
C TYR A 123 -21.40 -0.99 8.53
N LEU A 124 -22.00 -0.28 7.57
CA LEU A 124 -23.45 -0.19 7.41
C LEU A 124 -24.04 -1.55 7.03
N LEU A 125 -23.44 -2.28 6.08
CA LEU A 125 -23.90 -3.62 5.69
C LEU A 125 -23.81 -4.62 6.85
N ASN A 126 -22.70 -4.61 7.59
CA ASN A 126 -22.52 -5.45 8.76
C ASN A 126 -23.57 -5.18 9.85
N SER A 127 -24.07 -3.94 10.01
CA SER A 127 -25.13 -3.65 10.98
C SER A 127 -26.44 -4.40 10.70
N LEU A 128 -26.64 -4.82 9.45
CA LEU A 128 -27.83 -5.57 9.01
C LEU A 128 -27.62 -7.10 9.09
N PHE A 129 -26.41 -7.60 8.80
CA PHE A 129 -26.16 -9.03 8.62
C PHE A 129 -25.11 -9.65 9.56
N LYS A 130 -24.45 -8.87 10.41
CA LYS A 130 -23.44 -9.32 11.41
C LYS A 130 -22.32 -10.22 10.85
N CYS A 131 -21.84 -9.91 9.65
CA CYS A 131 -20.70 -10.60 9.02
C CYS A 131 -19.38 -10.23 9.73
N ARG A 132 -18.37 -11.09 9.69
CA ARG A 132 -17.02 -10.75 10.18
C ARG A 132 -16.43 -9.59 9.36
N ILE A 133 -15.68 -8.67 9.97
CA ILE A 133 -14.99 -7.57 9.30
C ILE A 133 -13.49 -7.68 9.51
N ILE A 134 -12.74 -7.68 8.40
CA ILE A 134 -11.30 -7.49 8.37
C ILE A 134 -11.01 -6.15 7.70
N GLN A 135 -10.23 -5.29 8.36
CA GLN A 135 -9.85 -3.98 7.83
C GLN A 135 -8.36 -3.96 7.50
N LEU A 136 -8.00 -3.65 6.25
CA LEU A 136 -6.63 -3.50 5.77
C LEU A 136 -6.32 -2.01 5.54
N ILE A 137 -5.43 -1.44 6.33
CA ILE A 137 -5.13 0.00 6.35
C ILE A 137 -3.72 0.25 5.80
N HIS A 138 -3.64 0.86 4.63
CA HIS A 138 -2.38 1.15 3.93
C HIS A 138 -1.94 2.62 3.99
N GLY A 139 -2.53 3.42 4.89
CA GLY A 139 -2.20 4.83 5.02
C GLY A 139 -3.05 5.55 6.08
N PRO A 140 -2.91 6.88 6.20
CA PRO A 140 -3.61 7.64 7.22
C PRO A 140 -5.13 7.51 7.13
N VAL A 141 -5.79 7.47 8.29
CA VAL A 141 -7.26 7.42 8.39
C VAL A 141 -7.83 8.75 8.86
N GLY A 142 -9.00 9.14 8.33
CA GLY A 142 -9.64 10.40 8.71
C GLY A 142 -10.10 10.42 10.16
N ARG A 143 -9.75 11.48 10.90
CA ARG A 143 -10.17 11.71 12.29
C ARG A 143 -11.67 12.01 12.37
N SER A 144 -12.48 10.98 12.63
CA SER A 144 -13.91 11.13 12.87
C SER A 144 -14.43 10.12 13.88
N ARG A 145 -15.55 10.45 14.55
CA ARG A 145 -16.24 9.53 15.47
C ARG A 145 -16.64 8.22 14.78
N ALA A 146 -17.07 8.32 13.52
CA ALA A 146 -17.49 7.18 12.72
C ALA A 146 -16.29 6.27 12.40
N THR A 147 -15.16 6.85 11.97
CA THR A 147 -13.91 6.11 11.72
C THR A 147 -13.44 5.40 12.98
N GLY A 148 -13.40 6.09 14.13
CA GLY A 148 -12.97 5.50 15.40
C GLY A 148 -13.84 4.33 15.84
N ARG A 149 -15.17 4.48 15.73
CA ARG A 149 -16.11 3.39 16.06
C ARG A 149 -16.00 2.23 15.09
N ALA A 150 -15.76 2.50 13.81
CA ALA A 150 -15.55 1.48 12.79
C ALA A 150 -14.28 0.66 13.10
N LEU A 151 -13.16 1.32 13.43
CA LEU A 151 -11.93 0.63 13.88
C LEU A 151 -12.18 -0.29 15.07
N MET A 152 -12.89 0.18 16.09
CA MET A 152 -13.19 -0.62 17.27
C MET A 152 -14.23 -1.72 17.03
N LYS A 153 -14.97 -1.66 15.92
CA LYS A 153 -16.00 -2.62 15.54
C LYS A 153 -15.47 -3.73 14.62
N ALA A 154 -14.40 -3.46 13.86
CA ALA A 154 -13.76 -4.47 13.03
C ALA A 154 -13.28 -5.63 13.91
N ASP A 155 -13.46 -6.86 13.46
CA ASP A 155 -13.03 -8.05 14.19
C ASP A 155 -11.50 -8.15 14.18
N GLN A 156 -10.87 -7.74 13.08
CA GLN A 156 -9.42 -7.74 12.87
C GLN A 156 -9.00 -6.52 12.03
N VAL A 157 -7.92 -5.85 12.44
CA VAL A 157 -7.36 -4.68 11.75
C VAL A 157 -5.89 -4.92 11.48
N PHE A 158 -5.52 -4.99 10.20
CA PHE A 158 -4.13 -5.00 9.75
C PHE A 158 -3.78 -3.60 9.26
N PHE A 159 -2.68 -3.01 9.75
CA PHE A 159 -2.36 -1.61 9.45
C PHE A 159 -0.86 -1.37 9.27
N LEU A 160 -0.49 -0.52 8.32
CA LEU A 160 0.89 -0.04 8.22
C LEU A 160 1.24 0.80 9.46
N ALA A 161 2.47 0.68 9.96
CA ALA A 161 2.96 1.43 11.12
C ALA A 161 2.72 2.96 10.99
N SER A 162 2.89 3.51 9.79
CA SER A 162 2.63 4.93 9.48
C SER A 162 1.18 5.37 9.72
N ALA A 163 0.21 4.46 9.73
CA ALA A 163 -1.19 4.77 10.02
C ALA A 163 -1.50 4.86 11.53
N ARG A 164 -0.62 4.34 12.40
CA ARG A 164 -0.88 4.15 13.84
C ARG A 164 -1.31 5.42 14.55
N SER A 165 -0.65 6.55 14.28
CA SER A 165 -0.98 7.84 14.87
C SER A 165 -2.38 8.31 14.48
N SER A 166 -2.68 8.31 13.17
CA SER A 166 -4.00 8.70 12.66
C SER A 166 -5.13 7.77 13.15
N MET A 167 -4.84 6.47 13.35
CA MET A 167 -5.77 5.52 13.95
C MET A 167 -6.02 5.85 15.42
N ALA A 168 -4.98 6.17 16.18
CA ALA A 168 -5.13 6.61 17.56
C ALA A 168 -6.03 7.86 17.66
N ASP A 169 -5.85 8.83 16.77
CA ASP A 169 -6.67 10.04 16.69
C ASP A 169 -8.14 9.72 16.39
N ALA A 170 -8.38 8.83 15.43
CA ALA A 170 -9.71 8.38 15.07
C ALA A 170 -10.40 7.64 16.23
N ILE A 171 -9.72 6.67 16.86
CA ILE A 171 -10.24 5.91 18.00
C ILE A 171 -10.58 6.84 19.16
N ARG A 172 -9.69 7.80 19.49
CA ARG A 172 -9.95 8.82 20.52
C ARG A 172 -11.21 9.62 20.21
N ALA A 173 -11.39 10.04 18.95
CA ALA A 173 -12.60 10.73 18.52
C ALA A 173 -13.86 9.85 18.66
N GLY A 174 -13.73 8.52 18.57
CA GLY A 174 -14.84 7.56 18.68
C GLY A 174 -15.51 7.48 20.06
N TYR A 175 -14.79 7.86 21.14
CA TYR A 175 -15.31 7.81 22.51
C TYR A 175 -16.46 8.79 22.77
N ARG A 176 -17.19 8.59 23.88
CA ARG A 176 -18.33 9.43 24.26
C ARG A 176 -17.86 10.86 24.55
N SER A 177 -18.71 11.83 24.20
CA SER A 177 -18.48 13.23 24.56
C SER A 177 -18.37 13.33 26.09
N GLY A 178 -17.29 13.93 26.60
CA GLY A 178 -17.02 14.04 28.04
C GLY A 178 -16.07 12.96 28.61
N THR A 179 -15.50 12.06 27.80
CA THR A 179 -14.40 11.21 28.27
C THR A 179 -13.16 12.08 28.51
N PRO A 180 -12.57 12.09 29.73
CA PRO A 180 -11.35 12.86 30.01
C PRO A 180 -10.22 12.50 29.04
N ALA A 181 -9.40 13.48 28.64
CA ALA A 181 -8.36 13.30 27.62
C ALA A 181 -7.37 12.17 27.99
N ASP A 182 -6.85 12.17 29.22
CA ASP A 182 -5.90 11.17 29.70
C ASP A 182 -6.50 9.76 29.69
N LYS A 183 -7.79 9.66 30.06
CA LYS A 183 -8.52 8.38 30.03
C LYS A 183 -8.74 7.91 28.60
N ALA A 184 -9.11 8.80 27.68
CA ALA A 184 -9.27 8.47 26.26
C ALA A 184 -7.94 8.00 25.65
N GLU A 185 -6.83 8.65 26.01
CA GLU A 185 -5.50 8.24 25.56
C GLU A 185 -5.11 6.86 26.09
N ALA A 186 -5.27 6.62 27.40
CA ALA A 186 -4.97 5.32 28.01
C ALA A 186 -5.81 4.19 27.39
N LEU A 187 -7.10 4.43 27.15
CA LEU A 187 -7.99 3.46 26.49
C LEU A 187 -7.56 3.19 25.04
N THR A 188 -7.20 4.23 24.28
CA THR A 188 -6.71 4.06 22.90
C THR A 188 -5.41 3.28 22.86
N ARG A 189 -4.47 3.57 23.75
CA ARG A 189 -3.20 2.83 23.85
C ARG A 189 -3.46 1.35 24.13
N LYS A 190 -4.34 1.05 25.10
CA LYS A 190 -4.77 -0.31 25.40
C LYS A 190 -5.46 -1.00 24.21
N ALA A 191 -6.30 -0.28 23.46
CA ALA A 191 -6.99 -0.82 22.30
C ALA A 191 -6.01 -1.18 21.18
N LEU A 192 -5.07 -0.29 20.84
CA LEU A 192 -4.08 -0.53 19.78
C LEU A 192 -3.04 -1.61 20.14
N SER A 193 -2.91 -1.95 21.43
CA SER A 193 -2.09 -3.06 21.91
C SER A 193 -2.87 -4.38 22.08
N SER A 194 -4.17 -4.39 21.73
CA SER A 194 -4.98 -5.62 21.79
C SER A 194 -4.68 -6.54 20.60
N PRO A 195 -4.95 -7.86 20.72
CA PRO A 195 -4.73 -8.83 19.64
C PRO A 195 -5.72 -8.67 18.46
N HIS A 196 -6.42 -7.54 18.37
CA HIS A 196 -7.27 -7.19 17.23
C HIS A 196 -6.56 -6.28 16.23
N PHE A 197 -5.46 -5.65 16.65
CA PHE A 197 -4.69 -4.70 15.84
C PHE A 197 -3.32 -5.31 15.54
N HIS A 198 -3.08 -5.59 14.27
CA HIS A 198 -1.86 -6.20 13.77
C HIS A 198 -1.12 -5.22 12.88
N PRO A 199 0.16 -4.93 13.14
CA PRO A 199 0.96 -4.23 12.14
C PRO A 199 1.04 -5.08 10.87
N LEU A 200 1.11 -4.40 9.74
CA LEU A 200 1.22 -4.98 8.41
C LEU A 200 2.48 -4.40 7.77
N THR A 201 3.28 -5.28 7.19
CA THR A 201 4.44 -4.88 6.39
C THR A 201 4.14 -5.23 4.94
N ASN A 202 4.23 -4.24 4.05
CA ASN A 202 4.04 -4.53 2.64
C ASN A 202 5.22 -5.36 2.11
N GLY A 203 4.95 -6.23 1.14
CA GLY A 203 5.96 -7.05 0.48
C GLY A 203 5.73 -7.20 -1.01
N LEU A 204 6.73 -7.76 -1.70
CA LEU A 204 6.70 -8.12 -3.12
C LEU A 204 6.65 -9.65 -3.24
N SER A 205 5.77 -10.17 -4.10
CA SER A 205 5.74 -11.61 -4.37
C SER A 205 6.90 -12.03 -5.26
N GLN A 206 7.31 -13.30 -5.15
CA GLN A 206 8.39 -13.81 -5.98
C GLN A 206 8.09 -13.70 -7.48
N LYS A 207 6.81 -13.83 -7.85
CA LYS A 207 6.35 -13.65 -9.24
C LYS A 207 6.59 -12.24 -9.77
N ASN A 208 6.42 -11.23 -8.92
CA ASN A 208 6.57 -9.83 -9.26
C ASN A 208 7.92 -9.27 -8.80
N TRP A 209 8.88 -10.16 -8.47
CA TRP A 209 10.19 -9.74 -8.02
C TRP A 209 10.93 -9.02 -9.17
N PRO A 210 11.42 -7.79 -8.93
CA PRO A 210 12.10 -7.00 -9.95
C PRO A 210 13.33 -7.68 -10.57
N THR A 211 13.54 -7.45 -11.86
CA THR A 211 14.80 -7.83 -12.53
C THR A 211 15.95 -6.98 -11.98
N PRO A 212 17.13 -7.56 -11.66
CA PRO A 212 18.30 -6.81 -11.24
C PRO A 212 18.72 -5.74 -12.24
N CYS A 213 19.24 -4.62 -11.73
CA CYS A 213 19.69 -3.51 -12.56
C CYS A 213 21.03 -3.76 -13.27
N GLN A 214 21.32 -2.93 -14.28
CA GLN A 214 22.64 -2.86 -14.92
C GLN A 214 23.64 -2.04 -14.08
N TYR A 215 24.94 -2.35 -14.18
CA TYR A 215 26.01 -1.58 -13.51
C TYR A 215 27.03 -0.94 -14.49
N ASN A 216 26.69 -0.89 -15.78
CA ASN A 216 27.56 -0.42 -16.85
C ASN A 216 27.65 1.11 -16.91
N GLN A 217 26.56 1.81 -16.62
CA GLN A 217 26.48 3.27 -16.67
C GLN A 217 25.52 3.82 -15.61
N PRO A 218 25.81 4.97 -14.95
CA PRO A 218 24.87 5.60 -14.05
C PRO A 218 23.61 6.05 -14.80
N THR A 219 22.44 5.60 -14.37
CA THR A 219 21.16 6.01 -14.96
C THR A 219 20.11 6.12 -13.86
N LEU A 220 19.54 7.31 -13.74
CA LEU A 220 18.53 7.62 -12.73
C LEU A 220 17.18 7.00 -13.08
N PHE A 221 16.42 6.71 -12.05
CA PHE A 221 15.06 6.24 -12.13
C PHE A 221 14.19 6.94 -11.09
N TRP A 222 13.05 7.45 -11.56
CA TRP A 222 11.99 7.94 -10.70
C TRP A 222 10.68 7.29 -11.14
N CYS A 223 9.94 6.72 -10.19
CA CYS A 223 8.69 6.04 -10.46
C CYS A 223 7.65 6.32 -9.39
N ALA A 224 6.66 7.15 -9.71
CA ALA A 224 5.52 7.44 -8.82
C ALA A 224 4.34 8.09 -9.57
N SER A 225 3.20 8.25 -8.89
CA SER A 225 2.12 9.12 -9.37
C SER A 225 2.56 10.58 -9.38
N LEU A 226 1.96 11.41 -10.24
CA LEU A 226 2.22 12.86 -10.27
C LEU A 226 1.66 13.65 -9.07
N LEU A 227 1.20 13.01 -8.00
CA LEU A 227 0.74 13.74 -6.80
C LEU A 227 1.87 14.62 -6.25
N LYS A 228 1.56 15.87 -5.89
CA LYS A 228 2.57 16.87 -5.50
C LYS A 228 3.50 16.39 -4.38
N TRP A 229 2.96 15.68 -3.40
CA TRP A 229 3.73 15.12 -2.27
C TRP A 229 4.72 14.01 -2.66
N LYS A 230 4.63 13.46 -3.88
CA LYS A 230 5.63 12.55 -4.45
C LYS A 230 6.90 13.25 -4.91
N GLY A 231 6.91 14.59 -4.93
CA GLY A 231 8.11 15.41 -5.08
C GLY A 231 8.78 15.35 -6.45
N LEU A 232 8.03 15.17 -7.55
CA LEU A 232 8.63 15.22 -8.90
C LEU A 232 9.35 16.56 -9.12
N ASP A 233 8.76 17.67 -8.68
CA ASP A 233 9.32 19.00 -8.89
C ASP A 233 10.69 19.17 -8.20
N LEU A 234 10.87 18.58 -7.01
CA LEU A 234 12.15 18.55 -6.28
C LEU A 234 13.24 17.82 -7.08
N LEU A 235 12.92 16.67 -7.68
CA LEU A 235 13.84 15.97 -8.56
C LEU A 235 14.23 16.82 -9.76
N LEU A 236 13.25 17.43 -10.43
CA LEU A 236 13.51 18.26 -11.61
C LEU A 236 14.34 19.49 -11.29
N GLU A 237 14.16 20.09 -10.10
CA GLU A 237 14.99 21.19 -9.61
C GLU A 237 16.43 20.74 -9.36
N ALA A 238 16.64 19.60 -8.70
CA ALA A 238 17.97 19.02 -8.53
C ALA A 238 18.64 18.73 -9.88
N LEU A 239 17.89 18.20 -10.86
CA LEU A 239 18.42 17.89 -12.18
C LEU A 239 18.88 19.12 -12.97
N LYS A 240 18.26 20.29 -12.76
CA LYS A 240 18.69 21.55 -13.41
C LYS A 240 20.10 21.97 -13.01
N SER A 241 20.57 21.58 -11.81
CA SER A 241 21.93 21.89 -11.35
C SER A 241 23.02 21.18 -12.17
N PHE A 242 22.67 20.14 -12.93
CA PHE A 242 23.61 19.40 -13.79
C PHE A 242 23.66 19.90 -15.24
N ALA A 243 22.95 20.99 -15.58
CA ALA A 243 23.03 21.60 -16.90
C ALA A 243 24.40 22.27 -17.09
N GLY A 244 25.33 21.61 -17.78
CA GLY A 244 26.72 22.07 -17.97
C GLY A 244 27.71 20.89 -17.99
N GLU A 245 29.00 21.15 -17.80
CA GLU A 245 30.15 20.21 -17.93
C GLU A 245 30.19 19.02 -16.92
N GLN A 246 29.04 18.61 -16.37
CA GLN A 246 28.89 17.48 -15.45
C GLN A 246 28.61 16.17 -16.23
N PRO A 247 28.84 14.98 -15.63
CA PRO A 247 28.78 13.68 -16.32
C PRO A 247 27.50 13.46 -17.12
N GLN A 248 27.57 12.59 -18.15
CA GLN A 248 26.45 12.21 -19.00
C GLN A 248 25.36 11.45 -18.22
N LEU A 249 24.61 12.19 -17.41
CA LEU A 249 23.55 11.69 -16.57
C LEU A 249 22.26 11.58 -17.40
N SER A 250 21.67 10.39 -17.40
CA SER A 250 20.36 10.14 -18.00
C SER A 250 19.36 9.76 -16.92
N ALA A 251 18.11 10.18 -17.06
CA ALA A 251 17.04 9.86 -16.13
C ALA A 251 15.82 9.29 -16.85
N ASN A 252 15.31 8.17 -16.34
CA ASN A 252 14.04 7.58 -16.74
C ASN A 252 12.98 7.93 -15.70
N ILE A 253 11.92 8.65 -16.11
CA ILE A 253 10.81 9.06 -15.26
C ILE A 253 9.56 8.31 -15.69
N CYS A 254 9.17 7.30 -14.90
CA CYS A 254 7.91 6.58 -15.06
C CYS A 254 6.83 7.20 -14.17
N PHE A 255 5.67 7.50 -14.73
CA PHE A 255 4.62 8.19 -13.97
C PHE A 255 3.21 7.78 -14.35
N ILE A 256 2.31 7.91 -13.38
CA ILE A 256 0.86 7.79 -13.58
C ILE A 256 0.16 9.07 -13.16
N ARG A 257 -0.96 9.38 -13.82
CA ARG A 257 -1.83 10.50 -13.42
C ARG A 257 -2.93 9.99 -12.50
N PRO A 258 -3.11 10.57 -11.29
CA PRO A 258 -4.23 10.20 -10.44
C PRO A 258 -5.56 10.57 -11.12
N LYS A 259 -6.50 9.62 -11.17
CA LYS A 259 -7.85 9.84 -11.69
C LYS A 259 -8.78 10.29 -10.55
N ASP A 260 -9.65 11.26 -10.81
CA ASP A 260 -10.66 11.74 -9.85
C ASP A 260 -10.12 12.17 -8.48
N SER A 261 -8.90 12.69 -8.42
CA SER A 261 -8.28 13.21 -7.20
C SER A 261 -8.53 14.72 -7.04
N SER A 262 -8.77 15.17 -5.82
CA SER A 262 -8.76 16.59 -5.45
C SER A 262 -7.37 17.10 -5.05
N LEU A 263 -6.37 16.21 -5.04
CA LEU A 263 -4.99 16.54 -4.66
C LEU A 263 -4.24 17.17 -5.82
N GLU A 264 -3.34 18.08 -5.50
CA GLU A 264 -2.47 18.74 -6.46
C GLU A 264 -1.54 17.75 -7.17
N VAL A 265 -1.21 18.07 -8.42
CA VAL A 265 -0.33 17.26 -9.27
C VAL A 265 0.79 18.10 -9.87
N SER A 266 1.98 17.52 -9.96
CA SER A 266 3.13 18.07 -10.67
C SER A 266 2.94 17.98 -12.18
N GLN A 267 3.62 18.86 -12.92
CA GLN A 267 3.56 18.89 -14.38
C GLN A 267 4.57 17.89 -14.99
N ALA A 268 4.07 17.02 -15.85
CA ALA A 268 4.88 16.09 -16.65
C ALA A 268 4.15 15.78 -17.97
N PRO A 269 4.86 15.43 -19.06
CA PRO A 269 6.32 15.51 -19.21
C PRO A 269 6.81 16.96 -19.34
N GLN A 270 8.12 17.19 -19.15
CA GLN A 270 8.77 18.50 -19.38
C GLN A 270 9.96 18.34 -20.33
N ARG A 271 10.27 19.38 -21.12
CA ARG A 271 11.43 19.37 -22.02
C ARG A 271 12.70 19.56 -21.19
N MET A 272 13.49 18.49 -21.05
CA MET A 272 14.79 18.49 -20.37
C MET A 272 15.71 17.51 -21.11
N GLU A 273 16.97 17.87 -21.31
CA GLU A 273 17.93 17.03 -22.01
C GLU A 273 18.20 15.75 -21.20
N ARG A 274 18.29 14.59 -21.87
CA ARG A 274 18.57 13.29 -21.25
C ARG A 274 17.59 12.85 -20.15
N VAL A 275 16.40 13.44 -20.12
CA VAL A 275 15.29 12.98 -19.30
C VAL A 275 14.21 12.36 -20.18
N TYR A 276 13.98 11.07 -19.98
CA TYR A 276 13.04 10.26 -20.74
C TYR A 276 11.79 10.01 -19.90
N TRP A 277 10.62 10.22 -20.51
CA TRP A 277 9.34 10.24 -19.81
C TRP A 277 8.45 9.09 -20.28
N PHE A 278 7.94 8.29 -19.35
CA PHE A 278 7.13 7.11 -19.62
C PHE A 278 5.83 7.18 -18.81
N HIS A 279 4.69 7.26 -19.49
CA HIS A 279 3.38 7.35 -18.84
C HIS A 279 2.72 5.96 -18.76
N ASP A 280 2.55 5.42 -17.55
CA ASP A 280 2.00 4.08 -17.25
C ASP A 280 2.56 2.98 -18.19
N PRO A 281 3.90 2.78 -18.27
CA PRO A 281 4.49 1.84 -19.23
C PRO A 281 4.21 0.38 -18.87
N ASP A 282 3.83 -0.43 -19.85
CA ASP A 282 3.65 -1.88 -19.67
C ASP A 282 4.98 -2.61 -19.41
N ASN A 283 6.10 -2.05 -19.86
CA ASN A 283 7.45 -2.60 -19.71
C ASN A 283 8.24 -1.95 -18.56
N LEU A 284 7.55 -1.60 -17.46
CA LEU A 284 8.15 -0.91 -16.30
C LEU A 284 9.40 -1.61 -15.75
N ASP A 285 9.38 -2.93 -15.62
CA ASP A 285 10.52 -3.71 -15.11
C ASP A 285 11.73 -3.64 -16.03
N GLN A 286 11.51 -3.65 -17.35
CA GLN A 286 12.57 -3.47 -18.33
C GLN A 286 13.22 -2.08 -18.20
N ILE A 287 12.41 -1.01 -18.13
CA ILE A 287 12.91 0.36 -17.95
C ILE A 287 13.69 0.48 -16.63
N ARG A 288 13.17 -0.10 -15.55
CA ARG A 288 13.83 -0.14 -14.24
C ARG A 288 15.17 -0.86 -14.31
N SER A 289 15.26 -2.03 -14.94
CA SER A 289 16.50 -2.81 -15.06
C SER A 289 17.60 -2.09 -15.87
N GLN A 290 17.21 -1.17 -16.76
CA GLN A 290 18.14 -0.33 -17.52
C GLN A 290 18.64 0.89 -16.73
N SER A 291 18.00 1.22 -15.60
CA SER A 291 18.44 2.23 -14.65
C SER A 291 19.11 1.57 -13.42
N ASN A 292 19.86 2.32 -12.61
CA ASN A 292 20.53 1.77 -11.41
C ASN A 292 20.65 2.70 -10.21
N ILE A 293 20.17 3.94 -10.33
CA ILE A 293 20.02 4.87 -9.20
C ILE A 293 18.55 5.22 -9.09
N PHE A 294 17.88 4.73 -8.05
CA PHE A 294 16.49 5.10 -7.79
C PHE A 294 16.43 6.29 -6.84
N VAL A 295 15.62 7.29 -7.18
CA VAL A 295 15.42 8.47 -6.34
C VAL A 295 13.98 8.52 -5.86
N SER A 296 13.78 8.39 -4.55
CA SER A 296 12.52 8.74 -3.91
C SER A 296 12.58 10.20 -3.47
N THR A 297 11.63 11.00 -3.95
CA THR A 297 11.42 12.38 -3.50
C THR A 297 10.11 12.58 -2.74
N SER A 298 9.51 11.49 -2.29
CA SER A 298 8.23 11.53 -1.58
C SER A 298 8.42 12.01 -0.15
N ASN A 299 7.54 12.89 0.31
CA ASN A 299 7.55 13.40 1.68
C ASN A 299 6.62 12.55 2.56
N ASN A 300 7.13 12.02 3.68
CA ASN A 300 6.36 11.22 4.65
C ASN A 300 5.66 10.02 3.98
N GLU A 301 6.40 9.30 3.13
CA GLU A 301 5.87 8.14 2.41
C GLU A 301 5.40 7.06 3.40
N PRO A 302 4.14 6.56 3.31
CA PRO A 302 3.63 5.62 4.30
C PRO A 302 4.40 4.30 4.39
N PHE A 303 4.84 3.78 3.24
CA PHE A 303 5.71 2.60 3.14
C PHE A 303 6.71 2.78 2.01
N GLY A 304 6.27 3.08 0.79
CA GLY A 304 7.15 3.25 -0.37
C GLY A 304 7.46 1.95 -1.08
N LEU A 305 6.44 1.36 -1.73
CA LEU A 305 6.62 0.14 -2.55
C LEU A 305 7.65 0.33 -3.66
N SER A 306 7.72 1.52 -4.27
CA SER A 306 8.72 1.81 -5.30
C SER A 306 10.16 1.82 -4.78
N VAL A 307 10.37 2.18 -3.50
CA VAL A 307 11.68 2.03 -2.85
C VAL A 307 12.00 0.55 -2.69
N LEU A 308 11.08 -0.26 -2.16
CA LEU A 308 11.28 -1.71 -2.02
C LEU A 308 11.58 -2.38 -3.35
N GLU A 309 10.82 -2.03 -4.39
CA GLU A 309 11.02 -2.47 -5.76
C GLU A 309 12.42 -2.12 -6.29
N ALA A 310 12.90 -0.91 -6.02
CA ALA A 310 14.25 -0.51 -6.41
C ALA A 310 15.35 -1.24 -5.61
N MET A 311 15.13 -1.46 -4.32
CA MET A 311 16.03 -2.26 -3.49
C MET A 311 16.13 -3.70 -4.02
N ALA A 312 14.99 -4.32 -4.32
CA ALA A 312 14.90 -5.66 -4.87
C ALA A 312 15.52 -5.78 -6.28
N ALA A 313 15.49 -4.70 -7.07
CA ALA A 313 16.19 -4.57 -8.34
C ALA A 313 17.70 -4.25 -8.20
N GLU A 314 18.26 -4.36 -6.99
CA GLU A 314 19.67 -4.08 -6.67
C GLU A 314 20.13 -2.66 -7.03
N MET A 315 19.22 -1.67 -7.05
CA MET A 315 19.55 -0.29 -7.36
C MET A 315 20.12 0.43 -6.14
N CYS A 316 20.98 1.42 -6.38
CA CYS A 316 21.33 2.39 -5.34
C CYS A 316 20.11 3.29 -5.08
N VAL A 317 19.51 3.17 -3.90
CA VAL A 317 18.35 3.98 -3.51
C VAL A 317 18.80 5.27 -2.81
N ILE A 318 18.26 6.40 -3.26
CA ILE A 318 18.43 7.72 -2.66
C ILE A 318 17.07 8.14 -2.07
N ILE A 319 17.04 8.39 -0.76
CA ILE A 319 15.80 8.69 -0.02
C ILE A 319 15.97 9.94 0.88
N PRO A 320 14.89 10.66 1.25
CA PRO A 320 14.98 11.78 2.18
C PRO A 320 15.28 11.32 3.62
N ARG A 321 15.85 12.21 4.44
CA ARG A 321 15.96 12.08 5.90
C ARG A 321 14.70 12.61 6.60
N ASP A 322 13.54 12.02 6.33
CA ASP A 322 12.23 12.51 6.78
C ASP A 322 11.59 11.72 7.92
N ASN A 323 12.29 10.74 8.49
CA ASN A 323 11.78 9.77 9.48
C ASN A 323 10.59 8.93 8.97
N ALA A 324 10.36 8.87 7.65
CA ALA A 324 9.43 7.90 7.07
C ALA A 324 10.01 6.48 7.17
N TYR A 325 9.20 5.49 6.77
CA TYR A 325 9.52 4.07 6.96
C TYR A 325 10.93 3.68 6.48
N TRP A 326 11.32 4.02 5.25
CA TRP A 326 12.64 3.66 4.74
C TRP A 326 13.78 4.49 5.33
N ASP A 327 13.52 5.70 5.83
CA ASP A 327 14.55 6.47 6.53
C ASP A 327 14.89 5.83 7.89
N THR A 328 13.91 5.26 8.59
CA THR A 328 14.16 4.56 9.86
C THR A 328 14.78 3.17 9.67
N VAL A 329 14.54 2.53 8.52
CA VAL A 329 15.00 1.17 8.21
C VAL A 329 16.36 1.14 7.50
N LEU A 330 16.63 2.07 6.59
CA LEU A 330 17.86 2.12 5.80
C LEU A 330 18.92 2.97 6.50
N THR A 331 20.18 2.60 6.32
CA THR A 331 21.35 3.27 6.88
C THR A 331 22.17 3.93 5.77
N HIS A 332 22.40 5.24 5.93
CA HIS A 332 23.18 6.04 4.99
C HIS A 332 24.59 5.45 4.78
N ASN A 333 25.05 5.39 3.52
CA ASN A 333 26.32 4.79 3.08
C ASN A 333 26.50 3.28 3.33
N VAL A 334 25.45 2.58 3.79
CA VAL A 334 25.46 1.12 3.99
C VAL A 334 24.56 0.41 2.97
N ASN A 335 23.30 0.84 2.84
CA ASN A 335 22.31 0.30 1.91
C ASN A 335 21.48 1.38 1.20
N CYS A 336 21.74 2.66 1.47
CA CYS A 336 21.15 3.78 0.75
C CYS A 336 22.05 5.02 0.79
N LEU A 337 21.73 6.01 -0.06
CA LEU A 337 22.11 7.40 0.16
C LEU A 337 20.91 8.16 0.73
N LYS A 338 21.19 9.21 1.49
CA LYS A 338 20.16 10.03 2.13
C LYS A 338 20.45 11.50 1.93
N TYR A 339 19.43 12.28 1.58
CA TYR A 339 19.50 13.72 1.37
C TYR A 339 18.56 14.46 2.33
N GLN A 340 18.72 15.78 2.46
CA GLN A 340 17.83 16.58 3.31
C GLN A 340 16.45 16.77 2.65
N PRO A 341 15.34 16.52 3.37
CA PRO A 341 14.00 16.74 2.81
C PRO A 341 13.82 18.17 2.30
N ASP A 342 13.07 18.33 1.20
CA ASP A 342 12.76 19.62 0.57
C ASP A 342 13.99 20.46 0.14
N ASP A 343 15.16 19.83 -0.02
CA ASP A 343 16.42 20.47 -0.42
C ASP A 343 16.94 19.92 -1.77
N PRO A 344 16.73 20.64 -2.89
CA PRO A 344 17.19 20.23 -4.22
C PRO A 344 18.72 20.12 -4.33
N GLN A 345 19.46 20.93 -3.57
CA GLN A 345 20.93 20.95 -3.60
C GLN A 345 21.48 19.72 -2.88
N SER A 346 20.95 19.40 -1.70
CA SER A 346 21.31 18.16 -0.99
C SER A 346 20.98 16.92 -1.81
N LEU A 347 19.85 16.92 -2.53
CA LEU A 347 19.51 15.84 -3.46
C LEU A 347 20.52 15.75 -4.62
N ALA A 348 20.89 16.88 -5.21
CA ALA A 348 21.89 16.92 -6.29
C ALA A 348 23.26 16.38 -5.83
N GLU A 349 23.69 16.72 -4.61
CA GLU A 349 24.94 16.20 -4.04
C GLU A 349 24.90 14.68 -3.85
N ALA A 350 23.79 14.11 -3.35
CA ALA A 350 23.63 12.67 -3.22
C ALA A 350 23.62 11.96 -4.58
N ILE A 351 22.95 12.52 -5.59
CA ILE A 351 22.97 12.01 -6.97
C ILE A 351 24.40 12.03 -7.51
N LEU A 352 25.11 13.15 -7.35
CA LEU A 352 26.47 13.32 -7.84
C LEU A 352 27.45 12.35 -7.18
N GLN A 353 27.28 12.08 -5.88
CA GLN A 353 28.05 11.08 -5.15
C GLN A 353 27.90 9.69 -5.78
N ALA A 354 26.66 9.27 -6.10
CA ALA A 354 26.40 7.99 -6.75
C ALA A 354 27.00 7.94 -8.17
N VAL A 355 26.77 8.98 -8.97
CA VAL A 355 27.22 9.05 -10.37
C VAL A 355 28.75 9.03 -10.50
N ARG A 356 29.48 9.69 -9.59
CA ARG A 356 30.95 9.74 -9.62
C ARG A 356 31.62 8.46 -9.13
N HIS A 357 30.89 7.56 -8.46
CA HIS A 357 31.45 6.34 -7.88
C HIS A 357 30.61 5.11 -8.29
N PRO A 358 30.79 4.55 -9.49
CA PRO A 358 30.00 3.40 -9.95
C PRO A 358 30.06 2.19 -8.99
N ALA A 359 31.22 1.94 -8.36
CA ALA A 359 31.36 0.89 -7.34
C ALA A 359 30.47 1.12 -6.10
N LEU A 360 30.16 2.38 -5.78
CA LEU A 360 29.23 2.74 -4.71
C LEU A 360 27.80 2.29 -5.06
N ILE A 361 27.38 2.47 -6.32
CA ILE A 361 26.05 2.07 -6.79
C ILE A 361 25.84 0.58 -6.55
N GLN A 362 26.77 -0.24 -7.03
CA GLN A 362 26.72 -1.70 -6.89
C GLN A 362 26.75 -2.13 -5.41
N ARG A 363 27.68 -1.57 -4.61
CA ARG A 363 27.81 -1.92 -3.19
C ARG A 363 26.53 -1.63 -2.40
N LEU A 364 25.96 -0.44 -2.58
CA LEU A 364 24.74 -0.03 -1.88
C LEU A 364 23.53 -0.83 -2.38
N GLY A 365 23.42 -1.02 -3.70
CA GLY A 365 22.33 -1.76 -4.32
C GLY A 365 22.26 -3.22 -3.89
N GLN A 366 23.40 -3.93 -3.87
CA GLN A 366 23.47 -5.30 -3.37
C GLN A 366 23.16 -5.40 -1.86
N SER A 367 23.55 -4.38 -1.08
CA SER A 367 23.22 -4.30 0.34
C SER A 367 21.73 -4.09 0.57
N ALA A 368 21.10 -3.21 -0.20
CA ALA A 368 19.67 -2.98 -0.20
C ALA A 368 18.89 -4.23 -0.63
N ALA A 369 19.34 -4.93 -1.66
CA ALA A 369 18.71 -6.15 -2.17
C ALA A 369 18.70 -7.29 -1.15
N ARG A 370 19.77 -7.43 -0.36
CA ARG A 370 19.79 -8.40 0.77
C ARG A 370 18.72 -8.07 1.80
N GLN A 371 18.56 -6.79 2.17
CA GLN A 371 17.51 -6.38 3.11
C GLN A 371 16.10 -6.52 2.50
N ALA A 372 15.94 -6.32 1.19
CA ALA A 372 14.65 -6.51 0.52
C ALA A 372 14.11 -7.95 0.66
N GLN A 373 14.96 -8.95 0.86
CA GLN A 373 14.54 -10.35 1.06
C GLN A 373 13.64 -10.54 2.28
N ASP A 374 13.71 -9.65 3.28
CA ASP A 374 12.84 -9.67 4.46
C ASP A 374 11.40 -9.23 4.13
N TYR A 375 11.16 -8.77 2.90
CA TYR A 375 9.90 -8.20 2.42
C TYR A 375 9.24 -9.04 1.32
N GLN A 376 9.43 -10.35 1.36
CA GLN A 376 8.69 -11.27 0.48
C GLN A 376 7.21 -11.32 0.92
N ALA A 377 6.30 -11.07 -0.03
CA ALA A 377 4.86 -11.03 0.21
C ALA A 377 4.34 -12.32 0.87
N GLU A 378 4.87 -13.47 0.45
CA GLU A 378 4.59 -14.81 0.97
C GLU A 378 4.91 -14.94 2.46
N ILE A 379 5.75 -14.06 3.01
CA ILE A 379 6.08 -13.99 4.44
C ILE A 379 5.29 -12.86 5.09
N THR A 380 5.37 -11.63 4.56
CA THR A 380 4.84 -10.45 5.25
C THR A 380 3.32 -10.39 5.29
N TYR A 381 2.64 -10.99 4.30
CA TYR A 381 1.18 -11.01 4.21
C TYR A 381 0.56 -12.31 4.72
N GLN A 382 1.36 -13.33 5.04
CA GLN A 382 0.87 -14.63 5.50
C GLN A 382 -0.07 -14.52 6.71
N PRO A 383 0.20 -13.70 7.75
CA PRO A 383 -0.72 -13.56 8.89
C PRO A 383 -2.11 -13.02 8.48
N ALA A 384 -2.15 -12.09 7.52
CA ALA A 384 -3.40 -11.54 7.02
C ALA A 384 -4.16 -12.57 6.16
N ALA A 385 -3.46 -13.31 5.31
CA ALA A 385 -4.04 -14.39 4.51
C ALA A 385 -4.60 -15.51 5.40
N ASP A 386 -3.85 -15.92 6.43
CA ASP A 386 -4.29 -16.92 7.41
C ASP A 386 -5.52 -16.47 8.18
N CYS A 387 -5.55 -15.20 8.58
CA CYS A 387 -6.69 -14.60 9.24
C CYS A 387 -7.95 -14.61 8.35
N ILE A 388 -7.79 -14.33 7.05
CA ILE A 388 -8.90 -14.37 6.07
C ILE A 388 -9.43 -15.80 5.90
N GLN A 389 -8.55 -16.78 5.71
CA GLN A 389 -8.95 -18.15 5.41
C GLN A 389 -9.37 -18.98 6.63
N ASN A 390 -8.92 -18.62 7.84
CA ASN A 390 -9.19 -19.35 9.08
C ASN A 390 -9.89 -18.47 10.15
N PRO A 391 -11.21 -18.23 10.04
CA PRO A 391 -11.97 -17.31 10.91
C PRO A 391 -12.05 -17.72 12.38
N HIS A 392 -11.72 -18.96 12.70
CA HIS A 392 -11.74 -19.49 14.06
C HIS A 392 -10.35 -19.63 14.69
N THR A 393 -9.28 -19.28 13.98
CA THR A 393 -7.91 -19.38 14.50
C THR A 393 -7.47 -18.01 15.04
N PRO A 394 -7.04 -17.92 16.32
CA PRO A 394 -6.42 -16.71 16.83
C PRO A 394 -5.21 -16.35 15.97
N VAL A 395 -5.08 -15.10 15.55
CA VAL A 395 -3.88 -14.64 14.82
C VAL A 395 -2.71 -14.73 15.80
N GLY A 396 -1.78 -15.66 15.56
CA GLY A 396 -0.57 -15.77 16.35
C GLY A 396 0.29 -14.51 16.18
N CYS A 397 0.90 -14.01 17.26
CA CYS A 397 1.95 -13.00 17.15
C CYS A 397 3.18 -13.62 16.49
N SER A 398 3.25 -13.65 15.16
CA SER A 398 4.48 -13.95 14.45
C SER A 398 5.42 -12.75 14.52
N GLN A 399 6.69 -13.00 14.82
CA GLN A 399 7.75 -11.99 14.87
C GLN A 399 7.89 -11.31 13.50
N PHE A 400 7.57 -10.02 13.43
CA PHE A 400 7.84 -9.19 12.27
C PHE A 400 9.36 -9.00 12.12
N PRO A 401 9.89 -8.89 10.88
CA PRO A 401 11.30 -8.59 10.68
C PRO A 401 11.70 -7.32 11.44
N ALA A 402 12.86 -7.38 12.09
CA ALA A 402 13.32 -6.38 13.06
C ALA A 402 13.46 -4.98 12.41
N GLY A 403 12.48 -4.12 12.66
CA GLY A 403 12.55 -2.67 12.39
C GLY A 403 11.74 -1.81 13.37
N GLU A 404 11.15 -2.42 14.40
CA GLU A 404 10.13 -1.78 15.24
C GLU A 404 10.47 -1.84 16.74
N THR A 405 11.65 -1.32 17.10
CA THR A 405 11.89 -0.83 18.47
C THR A 405 12.48 0.57 18.42
N GLN A 406 11.60 1.57 18.34
CA GLN A 406 11.47 2.67 19.31
C GLN A 406 10.27 3.56 18.99
#